data_AF-A0A958GKT2-F1
#
_entry.id   AF-A0A958GKT2-F1
#
_cell.length_a   1.000
_cell.length_b   1.000
_cell.length_c   1.000
_cell.angle_alpha   90.00
_cell.angle_beta   90.00
_cell.angle_gamma   90.00
#
_symmetry.space_group_name_H-M   'P 1'
#
loop_
_entity.id
_entity.type
_entity.pdbx_description
1 polymer ?
#
loop_
_entity_poly.entity_id
_entity_poly.type
_entity_poly.pdbx_seq_one_letter_code
_entity_poly.pdbx_strand_id
1 'polypeptide(L)'
;MDGFDEVPEGKQIVTLHYIENLARDYTRMKIGVTARPNAPITSSSHFRVMDLCFLDKGDYKAHVKKLAPDETTKEIFAGVQKSGIVHLLNTPLMVVLLVMRFKIDATVPENELAFYDDLFDLLARRHDKTKEGFRRERRSGKSDFALRRLLSGICYLAKKEALLEFHRTKLIDWAERIARSTLMQVDGELAIDDIANVTCLLLEEGGIYTYAHNTIREFFAAGFIKDSAQAPKFYGNCVEGWIDWAQVLSYLSLLDPLRFQKHFHLRHLQWLFSGDADTDLSRLSFNDRMTNFHRLHHLKILYDEHKKSVLRYRAFC
;
A
#
# COMPACT_ATOMS: atom_id res chain seq x y z
N MET A 1 26.90 -2.52 -2.52
CA MET A 1 26.09 -3.75 -2.49
C MET A 1 24.65 -3.31 -2.45
N ASP A 2 23.81 -3.86 -3.32
CA ASP A 2 22.39 -3.55 -3.34
C ASP A 2 21.63 -4.67 -2.60
N GLY A 3 20.62 -4.32 -1.81
CA GLY A 3 19.71 -5.26 -1.15
C GLY A 3 20.36 -6.26 -0.19
N PHE A 4 20.96 -5.83 0.92
CA PHE A 4 21.50 -6.77 1.93
C PHE A 4 20.44 -7.73 2.46
N ASP A 5 19.19 -7.26 2.62
CA ASP A 5 18.05 -8.06 3.06
C ASP A 5 17.69 -9.19 2.11
N GLU A 6 18.10 -9.12 0.83
CA GLU A 6 17.89 -10.19 -0.15
C GLU A 6 18.84 -11.38 0.06
N VAL A 7 19.86 -11.24 0.91
CA VAL A 7 20.73 -12.35 1.29
C VAL A 7 19.90 -13.36 2.11
N PRO A 8 19.95 -14.67 1.79
CA PRO A 8 19.22 -15.68 2.55
C PRO A 8 19.56 -15.61 4.03
N GLU A 9 18.55 -15.71 4.90
CA GLU A 9 18.66 -15.52 6.36
C GLU A 9 19.85 -16.27 6.97
N GLY A 10 20.02 -17.56 6.63
CA GLY A 10 21.13 -18.39 7.12
C GLY A 10 22.54 -17.96 6.68
N LYS A 11 22.64 -17.02 5.73
CA LYS A 11 23.91 -16.45 5.24
C LYS A 11 24.10 -14.98 5.63
N GLN A 12 23.07 -14.29 6.14
CA GLN A 12 23.14 -12.86 6.44
C GLN A 12 24.26 -12.53 7.43
N ILE A 13 24.41 -13.29 8.52
CA ILE A 13 25.47 -13.06 9.52
C ILE A 13 26.87 -13.26 8.93
N VAL A 14 27.06 -14.30 8.11
CA VAL A 14 28.34 -14.56 7.45
C VAL A 14 28.70 -13.43 6.49
N THR A 15 27.73 -12.99 5.67
CA THR A 15 27.89 -11.86 4.77
C THR A 15 28.16 -10.57 5.53
N LEU A 16 27.47 -10.32 6.64
CA LEU A 16 27.71 -9.16 7.51
C LEU A 16 29.17 -9.13 7.98
N HIS A 17 29.67 -10.20 8.58
CA HIS A 17 31.06 -10.27 9.04
C HIS A 17 32.06 -10.05 7.90
N TYR A 18 31.78 -10.55 6.70
CA TYR A 18 32.64 -10.31 5.54
C TYR A 18 32.71 -8.83 5.17
N ILE A 19 31.57 -8.15 5.13
CA ILE A 19 31.50 -6.71 4.84
C ILE A 19 32.18 -5.89 5.96
N GLU A 20 31.99 -6.27 7.23
CA GLU A 20 32.65 -5.61 8.36
C GLU A 20 34.17 -5.78 8.33
N ASN A 21 34.66 -6.97 7.96
CA ASN A 21 36.09 -7.20 7.78
C ASN A 21 36.64 -6.36 6.63
N LEU A 22 35.92 -6.25 5.50
CA LEU A 22 36.31 -5.35 4.42
C LEU A 22 36.37 -3.89 4.87
N ALA A 23 35.39 -3.43 5.65
CA ALA A 23 35.36 -2.07 6.19
C ALA A 23 36.53 -1.81 7.15
N ARG A 24 36.92 -2.81 7.95
CA ARG A 24 38.01 -2.74 8.91
C ARG A 24 39.38 -2.75 8.22
N ASP A 25 39.58 -3.68 7.28
CA ASP A 25 40.88 -3.93 6.66
C ASP A 25 41.22 -2.87 5.61
N TYR A 26 40.20 -2.30 4.95
CA TYR A 26 40.37 -1.34 3.86
C TYR A 26 39.72 0.01 4.17
N THR A 27 40.28 0.74 5.14
CA THR A 27 39.72 2.02 5.64
C THR A 27 39.58 3.14 4.58
N ARG A 28 40.27 3.02 3.44
CA ARG A 28 40.13 3.97 2.31
C ARG A 28 39.03 3.59 1.32
N MET A 29 38.51 2.37 1.38
CA MET A 29 37.46 1.89 0.49
C MET A 29 36.10 2.43 0.95
N LYS A 30 35.36 3.06 0.03
CA LYS A 30 34.00 3.51 0.31
C LYS A 30 33.04 2.35 0.05
N ILE A 31 32.38 1.89 1.11
CA ILE A 31 31.39 0.82 1.04
C ILE A 31 30.00 1.44 1.21
N GLY A 32 29.17 1.29 0.18
CA GLY A 32 27.74 1.60 0.25
C GLY A 32 26.93 0.31 0.24
N VAL A 33 26.00 0.19 1.17
CA VAL A 33 25.06 -0.94 1.24
C VAL A 33 23.64 -0.40 1.40
N THR A 34 22.71 -0.93 0.60
CA THR A 34 21.28 -0.67 0.75
C THR A 34 20.63 -1.86 1.45
N ALA A 35 19.60 -1.61 2.26
CA ALA A 35 18.83 -2.64 2.92
C ALA A 35 17.43 -2.12 3.31
N ARG A 36 16.45 -3.02 3.45
CA ARG A 36 15.19 -2.71 4.15
C ARG A 36 15.43 -2.38 5.64
N PRO A 37 14.51 -1.64 6.28
CA PRO A 37 14.59 -1.37 7.71
C PRO A 37 14.73 -2.66 8.53
N ASN A 38 15.48 -2.61 9.62
CA ASN A 38 15.74 -3.72 10.55
C ASN A 38 16.60 -4.88 10.03
N ALA A 39 17.21 -4.77 8.85
CA ALA A 39 18.19 -5.75 8.40
C ALA A 39 19.41 -5.78 9.36
N PRO A 40 20.05 -6.95 9.61
CA PRO A 40 21.16 -7.07 10.57
C PRO A 40 22.29 -6.05 10.37
N ILE A 41 22.60 -5.69 9.12
CA ILE A 41 23.62 -4.70 8.79
C ILE A 41 23.37 -3.30 9.36
N THR A 42 22.10 -2.95 9.61
CA THR A 42 21.73 -1.64 10.17
C THR A 42 22.21 -1.46 11.62
N SER A 43 22.52 -2.56 12.31
CA SER A 43 23.04 -2.55 13.69
C SER A 43 24.58 -2.52 13.76
N SER A 44 25.27 -2.59 12.63
CA SER A 44 26.74 -2.62 12.61
C SER A 44 27.33 -1.27 12.96
N SER A 45 28.26 -1.24 13.93
CA SER A 45 28.99 -0.04 14.32
C SER A 45 29.99 0.45 13.26
N HIS A 46 30.26 -0.36 12.23
CA HIS A 46 31.17 -0.01 11.13
C HIS A 46 30.51 0.89 10.08
N PHE A 47 29.17 1.00 10.10
CA PHE A 47 28.41 1.74 9.10
C PHE A 47 27.61 2.87 9.71
N ARG A 48 27.44 3.95 8.94
CA ARG A 48 26.47 5.00 9.24
C ARG A 48 25.18 4.69 8.48
N VAL A 49 24.09 4.50 9.22
CA VAL A 49 22.75 4.32 8.64
C VAL A 49 22.22 5.67 8.15
N MET A 50 21.68 5.68 6.93
CA MET A 50 21.00 6.82 6.34
C MET A 50 19.64 6.38 5.83
N ASP A 51 18.58 6.97 6.35
CA ASP A 51 17.21 6.66 5.93
C ASP A 51 16.85 7.40 4.64
N LEU A 52 16.22 6.68 3.71
CA LEU A 52 15.65 7.29 2.51
C LEU A 52 14.41 8.11 2.90
N CYS A 53 14.47 9.41 2.61
CA CYS A 53 13.35 10.31 2.84
C CYS A 53 12.30 10.17 1.73
N PHE A 54 11.04 10.44 2.09
CA PHE A 54 9.99 10.67 1.10
C PHE A 54 10.32 11.91 0.25
N LEU A 55 9.75 11.96 -0.96
CA LEU A 55 9.77 13.14 -1.81
C LEU A 55 8.97 14.26 -1.17
N ASP A 56 9.50 15.47 -1.21
CA ASP A 56 8.75 16.65 -0.82
C ASP A 56 7.69 17.01 -1.86
N LYS A 57 6.70 17.82 -1.46
CA LYS A 57 5.56 18.23 -2.32
C LYS A 57 5.98 18.88 -3.64
N GLY A 58 7.21 19.36 -3.77
CA GLY A 58 7.76 19.94 -5.00
C GLY A 58 8.57 18.97 -5.87
N ASP A 59 9.16 17.93 -5.26
CA ASP A 59 10.17 17.09 -5.90
C ASP A 59 9.58 16.22 -7.01
N TYR A 60 8.31 15.80 -6.85
CA TYR A 60 7.62 15.01 -7.86
C TYR A 60 7.66 15.68 -9.25
N LYS A 61 7.68 17.02 -9.31
CA LYS A 61 7.76 17.76 -10.57
C LYS A 61 9.06 17.48 -11.32
N ALA A 62 10.18 17.40 -10.61
CA ALA A 62 11.46 17.06 -11.22
C ALA A 62 11.46 15.62 -11.76
N HIS A 63 10.81 14.70 -11.06
CA HIS A 63 10.65 13.31 -11.51
C HIS A 63 9.75 13.22 -12.76
N VAL A 64 8.60 13.90 -12.79
CA VAL A 64 7.71 13.91 -13.96
C VAL A 64 8.43 14.45 -15.21
N LYS A 65 9.17 15.56 -15.08
CA LYS A 65 9.96 16.15 -16.19
C LYS A 65 10.98 15.20 -16.79
N LYS A 66 11.49 14.23 -16.00
CA LYS A 66 12.42 13.20 -16.49
C LYS A 66 11.70 12.05 -17.21
N LEU A 67 10.42 11.85 -16.94
CA LEU A 67 9.65 10.69 -17.40
C LEU A 67 8.74 11.00 -18.60
N ALA A 68 8.48 12.28 -18.89
CA ALA A 68 7.55 12.75 -19.90
C ALA A 68 8.05 14.04 -20.60
N PRO A 69 7.64 14.30 -21.85
CA PRO A 69 7.96 15.55 -22.54
C PRO A 69 7.29 16.77 -21.88
N ASP A 70 7.73 17.97 -22.23
CA ASP A 70 7.32 19.22 -21.56
C ASP A 70 5.81 19.50 -21.65
N GLU A 71 5.18 19.22 -22.79
CA GLU A 71 3.74 19.44 -22.99
C GLU A 71 2.90 18.56 -22.05
N THR A 72 3.16 17.26 -22.05
CA THR A 72 2.58 16.28 -21.13
C THR A 72 2.80 16.65 -19.67
N THR A 73 3.99 17.17 -19.35
CA THR A 73 4.33 17.54 -17.98
C THR A 73 3.46 18.69 -17.45
N LYS A 74 3.12 19.67 -18.30
CA LYS A 74 2.22 20.78 -17.93
C LYS A 74 0.82 20.28 -17.61
N GLU A 75 0.29 19.36 -18.42
CA GLU A 75 -1.04 18.76 -18.22
C GLU A 75 -1.10 17.95 -16.93
N ILE A 76 -0.08 17.12 -16.66
CA ILE A 76 0.04 16.35 -15.42
C ILE A 76 0.07 17.30 -14.21
N PHE A 77 0.84 18.39 -14.26
CA PHE A 77 0.92 19.33 -13.14
C PHE A 77 -0.41 20.03 -12.88
N ALA A 78 -1.09 20.51 -13.93
CA ALA A 78 -2.39 21.14 -13.79
C ALA A 78 -3.43 20.16 -13.23
N GLY A 79 -3.47 18.93 -13.74
CA GLY A 79 -4.38 17.89 -13.29
C GLY A 79 -4.15 17.50 -11.83
N VAL A 80 -2.89 17.29 -11.42
CA VAL A 80 -2.54 16.90 -10.05
C VAL A 80 -2.93 17.96 -9.02
N GLN A 81 -2.77 19.24 -9.37
CA GLN A 81 -3.20 20.34 -8.50
C GLN A 81 -4.73 20.39 -8.39
N LYS A 82 -5.44 20.19 -9.51
CA LYS A 82 -6.91 20.16 -9.54
C LYS A 82 -7.49 18.99 -8.73
N SER A 83 -6.87 17.81 -8.78
CA SER A 83 -7.38 16.61 -8.09
C SER A 83 -6.93 16.46 -6.64
N GLY A 84 -5.99 17.27 -6.17
CA GLY A 84 -5.50 17.22 -4.78
C GLY A 84 -4.65 15.99 -4.45
N ILE A 85 -4.23 15.20 -5.44
CA ILE A 85 -3.49 13.94 -5.25
C ILE A 85 -1.98 14.12 -4.99
N VAL A 86 -1.50 15.36 -4.83
CA VAL A 86 -0.07 15.66 -4.57
C VAL A 86 0.50 14.83 -3.42
N HIS A 87 -0.30 14.58 -2.38
CA HIS A 87 0.11 13.82 -1.20
C HIS A 87 0.43 12.34 -1.49
N LEU A 88 -0.11 11.77 -2.59
CA LEU A 88 0.21 10.42 -3.05
C LEU A 88 1.57 10.34 -3.76
N LEU A 89 2.10 11.47 -4.21
CA LEU A 89 3.31 11.56 -5.03
C LEU A 89 4.58 11.73 -4.18
N ASN A 90 4.57 11.15 -2.98
CA ASN A 90 5.66 11.23 -2.00
C ASN A 90 6.72 10.12 -2.17
N THR A 91 6.55 9.19 -3.11
CA THR A 91 7.56 8.20 -3.49
C THR A 91 7.78 8.22 -5.00
N PRO A 92 9.02 7.92 -5.48
CA PRO A 92 9.30 7.84 -6.91
C PRO A 92 8.36 6.86 -7.65
N LEU A 93 8.00 5.75 -7.01
CA LEU A 93 7.10 4.75 -7.59
C LEU A 93 5.71 5.34 -7.90
N MET A 94 5.12 6.10 -6.97
CA MET A 94 3.81 6.70 -7.17
C MET A 94 3.82 7.75 -8.30
N VAL A 95 4.92 8.49 -8.44
CA VAL A 95 5.12 9.41 -9.57
C VAL A 95 5.20 8.64 -10.89
N VAL A 96 5.93 7.52 -10.92
CA VAL A 96 6.02 6.67 -12.11
C VAL A 96 4.65 6.11 -12.47
N LEU A 97 3.87 5.59 -11.50
CA LEU A 97 2.51 5.09 -11.74
C LEU A 97 1.59 6.17 -12.33
N LEU A 98 1.65 7.41 -11.82
CA LEU A 98 0.91 8.54 -12.37
C LEU A 98 1.28 8.80 -13.84
N VAL A 99 2.58 8.89 -14.14
CA VAL A 99 3.04 9.17 -15.51
C VAL A 99 2.69 8.01 -16.45
N MET A 100 2.81 6.77 -16.00
CA MET A 100 2.41 5.59 -16.78
C MET A 100 0.91 5.62 -17.07
N ARG A 101 0.09 5.98 -16.09
CA ARG A 101 -1.34 6.17 -16.27
C ARG A 101 -1.65 7.22 -17.32
N PHE A 102 -1.03 8.38 -17.20
CA PHE A 102 -1.23 9.47 -18.13
C PHE A 102 -0.86 9.07 -19.57
N LYS A 103 0.22 8.29 -19.76
CA LYS A 103 0.61 7.78 -21.08
C LYS A 103 -0.41 6.83 -21.71
N ILE A 104 -1.23 6.14 -20.92
CA ILE A 104 -2.17 5.12 -21.43
C ILE A 104 -3.53 5.72 -21.79
N ASP A 105 -4.04 6.61 -20.93
CA ASP A 105 -5.42 7.13 -21.01
C ASP A 105 -5.49 8.67 -21.08
N ALA A 106 -4.35 9.37 -21.22
CA ALA A 106 -4.25 10.83 -21.37
C ALA A 106 -5.00 11.67 -20.31
N THR A 107 -5.20 11.09 -19.12
CA THR A 107 -6.01 11.68 -18.05
C THR A 107 -5.31 11.57 -16.71
N VAL A 108 -5.46 12.61 -15.89
CA VAL A 108 -5.03 12.61 -14.48
C VAL A 108 -6.21 12.14 -13.61
N PRO A 109 -5.99 11.28 -12.60
CA PRO A 109 -7.04 10.88 -11.67
C PRO A 109 -7.71 12.09 -11.01
N GLU A 110 -9.04 12.03 -10.88
CA GLU A 110 -9.84 13.11 -10.28
C GLU A 110 -9.64 13.22 -8.77
N ASN A 111 -9.28 12.12 -8.11
CA ASN A 111 -9.04 12.02 -6.68
C ASN A 111 -8.20 10.77 -6.35
N GLU A 112 -7.93 10.52 -5.06
CA GLU A 112 -7.16 9.36 -4.60
C GLU A 112 -7.83 8.02 -4.93
N LEU A 113 -9.16 7.91 -4.84
CA LEU A 113 -9.83 6.66 -5.21
C LEU A 113 -9.66 6.37 -6.69
N ALA A 114 -9.90 7.37 -7.55
CA ALA A 114 -9.72 7.24 -8.98
C ALA A 114 -8.29 6.82 -9.32
N PHE A 115 -7.27 7.29 -8.57
CA PHE A 115 -5.86 6.93 -8.79
C PHE A 115 -5.66 5.41 -8.73
N TYR A 116 -6.23 4.75 -7.73
CA TYR A 116 -6.07 3.31 -7.51
C TYR A 116 -7.12 2.45 -8.23
N ASP A 117 -8.35 2.93 -8.40
CA ASP A 117 -9.48 2.13 -8.91
C ASP A 117 -9.21 1.57 -10.30
N ASP A 118 -8.68 2.40 -11.20
CA ASP A 118 -8.35 2.00 -12.57
C ASP A 118 -6.95 1.38 -12.70
N LEU A 119 -6.17 1.32 -11.61
CA LEU A 119 -4.75 0.96 -11.68
C LEU A 119 -4.55 -0.46 -12.21
N PHE A 120 -5.37 -1.41 -11.76
CA PHE A 120 -5.32 -2.78 -12.24
C PHE A 120 -5.60 -2.85 -13.75
N ASP A 121 -6.71 -2.26 -14.18
CA ASP A 121 -7.19 -2.32 -15.56
C ASP A 121 -6.23 -1.59 -16.51
N LEU A 122 -5.58 -0.52 -16.04
CA LEU A 122 -4.60 0.23 -16.79
C LEU A 122 -3.30 -0.56 -16.99
N LEU A 123 -2.78 -1.18 -15.92
CA LEU A 123 -1.56 -1.99 -16.00
C LEU A 123 -1.80 -3.25 -16.81
N ALA A 124 -2.99 -3.86 -16.69
CA ALA A 124 -3.38 -4.99 -17.52
C ALA A 124 -3.42 -4.67 -19.01
N ARG A 125 -3.91 -3.47 -19.37
CA ARG A 125 -3.93 -2.99 -20.77
C ARG A 125 -2.56 -2.57 -21.29
N ARG A 126 -1.61 -2.16 -20.43
CA ARG A 126 -0.28 -1.68 -20.82
C ARG A 126 0.45 -2.70 -21.71
N HIS A 127 0.51 -3.95 -21.26
CA HIS A 127 1.24 -5.00 -21.96
C HIS A 127 0.59 -5.39 -23.29
N ASP A 128 -0.74 -5.30 -23.37
CA ASP A 128 -1.50 -5.61 -24.58
C ASP A 128 -1.35 -4.47 -25.62
N LYS A 129 -1.40 -3.19 -25.22
CA LYS A 129 -1.23 -2.05 -26.15
C LYS A 129 0.18 -1.94 -26.74
N THR A 130 1.22 -2.42 -26.04
CA THR A 130 2.60 -2.40 -26.57
C THR A 130 2.85 -3.39 -27.71
N LYS A 131 1.91 -4.30 -27.98
CA LYS A 131 1.98 -5.25 -29.09
C LYS A 131 0.71 -5.07 -29.93
N GLU A 132 0.78 -4.26 -30.98
CA GLU A 132 -0.38 -3.97 -31.86
C GLU A 132 -1.16 -5.25 -32.20
N GLY A 133 -2.43 -5.31 -31.78
CA GLY A 133 -3.36 -6.40 -32.11
C GLY A 133 -3.26 -7.68 -31.26
N PHE A 134 -2.36 -7.79 -30.27
CA PHE A 134 -2.25 -8.99 -29.44
C PHE A 134 -2.89 -8.80 -28.07
N ARG A 135 -4.06 -9.43 -27.86
CA ARG A 135 -4.62 -9.61 -26.51
C ARG A 135 -3.97 -10.85 -25.91
N ARG A 136 -3.20 -10.72 -24.83
CA ARG A 136 -2.59 -11.88 -24.19
C ARG A 136 -3.70 -12.76 -23.61
N GLU A 137 -3.82 -13.98 -24.12
CA GLU A 137 -4.67 -14.98 -23.48
C GLU A 137 -4.19 -15.23 -22.05
N ARG A 138 -5.12 -15.13 -21.11
CA ARG A 138 -4.89 -15.37 -19.68
C ARG A 138 -4.75 -16.87 -19.47
N ARG A 139 -3.67 -17.33 -18.85
CA ARG A 139 -3.42 -18.77 -18.64
C ARG A 139 -4.48 -19.40 -17.75
N SER A 140 -5.05 -18.63 -16.83
CA SER A 140 -6.16 -19.02 -15.97
C SER A 140 -7.53 -19.08 -16.68
N GLY A 141 -7.62 -18.57 -17.92
CA GLY A 141 -8.89 -18.42 -18.65
C GLY A 141 -9.86 -17.42 -17.99
N LYS A 142 -9.38 -16.57 -17.07
CA LYS A 142 -10.21 -15.59 -16.35
C LYS A 142 -10.17 -14.22 -16.98
N SER A 143 -11.29 -13.50 -16.81
CA SER A 143 -11.38 -12.09 -17.18
C SER A 143 -10.56 -11.23 -16.21
N ASP A 144 -10.15 -10.05 -16.66
CA ASP A 144 -9.46 -9.07 -15.82
C ASP A 144 -10.28 -8.70 -14.57
N PHE A 145 -11.61 -8.64 -14.70
CA PHE A 145 -12.51 -8.45 -13.55
C PHE A 145 -12.39 -9.57 -12.50
N ALA A 146 -12.35 -10.84 -12.93
CA ALA A 146 -12.19 -11.96 -12.02
C ALA A 146 -10.80 -11.96 -11.36
N LEU A 147 -9.74 -11.66 -12.11
CA LEU A 147 -8.38 -11.54 -11.58
C LEU A 147 -8.24 -10.36 -10.60
N ARG A 148 -8.85 -9.22 -10.89
CA ARG A 148 -8.92 -8.05 -10.00
C ARG A 148 -9.61 -8.40 -8.68
N ARG A 149 -10.73 -9.13 -8.74
CA ARG A 149 -11.45 -9.61 -7.55
C ARG A 149 -10.60 -10.58 -6.72
N LEU A 150 -9.86 -11.47 -7.39
CA LEU A 150 -8.94 -12.39 -6.74
C LEU A 150 -7.81 -11.65 -6.03
N LEU A 151 -7.14 -10.72 -6.73
CA LEU A 151 -6.11 -9.84 -6.16
C LEU A 151 -6.63 -9.09 -4.94
N SER A 152 -7.85 -8.52 -5.02
CA SER A 152 -8.47 -7.78 -3.91
C SER A 152 -8.63 -8.66 -2.67
N GLY A 153 -9.06 -9.91 -2.84
CA GLY A 153 -9.14 -10.87 -1.75
C GLY A 153 -7.78 -11.27 -1.18
N ILE A 154 -6.77 -11.48 -2.05
CA ILE A 154 -5.40 -11.76 -1.63
C ILE A 154 -4.84 -10.60 -0.80
N CYS A 155 -5.03 -9.36 -1.25
CA CYS A 155 -4.66 -8.14 -0.52
C CYS A 155 -5.30 -8.08 0.86
N TYR A 156 -6.58 -8.43 0.96
CA TYR A 156 -7.28 -8.52 2.24
C TYR A 156 -6.66 -9.59 3.16
N LEU A 157 -6.34 -10.78 2.66
CA LEU A 157 -5.72 -11.84 3.45
C LEU A 157 -4.30 -11.47 3.90
N ALA A 158 -3.50 -10.90 3.01
CA ALA A 158 -2.15 -10.40 3.33
C ALA A 158 -2.20 -9.31 4.41
N LYS A 159 -3.16 -8.37 4.31
CA LYS A 159 -3.36 -7.34 5.33
C LYS A 159 -3.82 -7.93 6.66
N LYS A 160 -4.77 -8.88 6.63
CA LYS A 160 -5.29 -9.56 7.82
C LYS A 160 -4.22 -10.36 8.56
N GLU A 161 -3.32 -10.99 7.84
CA GLU A 161 -2.21 -11.78 8.41
C GLU A 161 -0.96 -10.90 8.69
N ALA A 162 -1.03 -9.58 8.47
CA ALA A 162 0.05 -8.61 8.66
C ALA A 162 1.35 -8.95 7.90
N LEU A 163 1.25 -9.65 6.75
CA LEU A 163 2.40 -10.07 5.95
C LEU A 163 2.69 -9.07 4.82
N LEU A 164 3.91 -8.53 4.80
CA LEU A 164 4.42 -7.67 3.73
C LEU A 164 5.18 -8.45 2.64
N GLU A 165 5.73 -9.60 3.03
CA GLU A 165 6.48 -10.53 2.21
C GLU A 165 5.89 -11.93 2.37
N PHE A 166 5.85 -12.70 1.27
CA PHE A 166 5.27 -14.04 1.29
C PHE A 166 5.80 -14.89 0.12
N HIS A 167 5.85 -16.20 0.34
CA HIS A 167 6.23 -17.14 -0.72
C HIS A 167 5.08 -17.43 -1.68
N ARG A 168 5.43 -17.95 -2.86
CA ARG A 168 4.47 -18.36 -3.90
C ARG A 168 3.40 -19.32 -3.38
N THR A 169 3.77 -20.29 -2.55
CA THR A 169 2.85 -21.26 -1.95
C THR A 169 1.75 -20.60 -1.12
N LYS A 170 2.09 -19.52 -0.40
CA LYS A 170 1.14 -18.74 0.40
C LYS A 170 0.19 -17.94 -0.49
N LEU A 171 0.69 -17.37 -1.59
CA LEU A 171 -0.15 -16.70 -2.59
C LEU A 171 -1.17 -17.65 -3.21
N ILE A 172 -0.75 -18.87 -3.55
CA ILE A 172 -1.63 -19.90 -4.11
C ILE A 172 -2.71 -20.30 -3.09
N ASP A 173 -2.34 -20.55 -1.82
CA ASP A 173 -3.32 -20.81 -0.75
C ASP A 173 -4.36 -19.68 -0.64
N TRP A 174 -3.90 -18.43 -0.60
CA TRP A 174 -4.78 -17.27 -0.55
C TRP A 174 -5.68 -17.17 -1.79
N ALA A 175 -5.13 -17.35 -2.99
CA ALA A 175 -5.89 -17.35 -4.23
C ALA A 175 -7.01 -18.39 -4.20
N GLU A 176 -6.70 -19.64 -3.81
CA GLU A 176 -7.69 -20.70 -3.73
C GLU A 176 -8.74 -20.46 -2.64
N ARG A 177 -8.35 -19.93 -1.47
CA ARG A 177 -9.28 -19.57 -0.39
C ARG A 177 -10.27 -18.51 -0.86
N ILE A 178 -9.79 -17.49 -1.56
CA ILE A 178 -10.64 -16.44 -2.13
C ILE A 178 -11.53 -17.00 -3.24
N ALA A 179 -10.97 -17.82 -4.13
CA ALA A 179 -11.72 -18.48 -5.20
C ALA A 179 -12.89 -19.31 -4.64
N ARG A 180 -12.64 -20.14 -3.62
CA ARG A 180 -13.69 -20.90 -2.91
C ARG A 180 -14.73 -19.98 -2.28
N SER A 181 -14.30 -18.93 -1.58
CA SER A 181 -15.23 -18.00 -0.91
C SER A 181 -16.10 -17.18 -1.86
N THR A 182 -15.65 -17.01 -3.11
CA THR A 182 -16.34 -16.24 -4.15
C THR A 182 -17.01 -17.13 -5.20
N LEU A 183 -17.00 -18.46 -4.99
CA LEU A 183 -17.51 -19.48 -5.92
C LEU A 183 -16.88 -19.37 -7.32
N MET A 184 -15.63 -18.92 -7.39
CA MET A 184 -14.85 -18.83 -8.61
C MET A 184 -14.08 -20.13 -8.84
N GLN A 185 -14.29 -20.76 -9.99
CA GLN A 185 -13.52 -21.94 -10.40
C GLN A 185 -12.24 -21.50 -11.11
N VAL A 186 -11.10 -21.50 -10.42
CA VAL A 186 -9.82 -21.13 -11.00
C VAL A 186 -8.69 -21.94 -10.36
N ASP A 187 -7.69 -22.26 -11.15
CA ASP A 187 -6.42 -22.76 -10.64
C ASP A 187 -5.63 -21.60 -10.01
N GLY A 188 -5.27 -21.72 -8.73
CA GLY A 188 -4.61 -20.65 -7.99
C GLY A 188 -3.26 -20.27 -8.58
N GLU A 189 -2.49 -21.24 -9.06
CA GLU A 189 -1.18 -20.99 -9.65
C GLU A 189 -1.28 -20.23 -10.97
N LEU A 190 -2.17 -20.67 -11.87
CA LEU A 190 -2.40 -19.97 -13.14
C LEU A 190 -2.91 -18.54 -12.93
N ALA A 191 -3.74 -18.33 -11.91
CA ALA A 191 -4.24 -17.00 -11.59
C ALA A 191 -3.17 -16.07 -11.00
N ILE A 192 -2.29 -16.58 -10.14
CA ILE A 192 -1.15 -15.82 -9.61
C ILE A 192 -0.19 -15.46 -10.73
N ASP A 193 0.09 -16.39 -11.65
CA ASP A 193 0.90 -16.11 -12.83
C ASP A 193 0.30 -15.00 -13.67
N ASP A 194 -1.01 -15.02 -13.94
CA ASP A 194 -1.65 -13.93 -14.68
C ASP A 194 -1.57 -12.61 -13.92
N ILE A 195 -1.86 -12.57 -12.62
CA ILE A 195 -1.84 -11.32 -11.83
C ILE A 195 -0.43 -10.71 -11.78
N ALA A 196 0.58 -11.51 -11.43
CA ALA A 196 1.96 -11.04 -11.28
C ALA A 196 2.56 -10.58 -12.62
N ASN A 197 2.38 -11.38 -13.68
CA ASN A 197 2.97 -11.10 -14.98
C ASN A 197 2.27 -9.96 -15.75
N VAL A 198 1.02 -9.64 -15.42
CA VAL A 198 0.21 -8.65 -16.15
C VAL A 198 0.24 -7.28 -15.49
N THR A 199 0.30 -7.20 -14.16
CA THR A 199 0.04 -5.94 -13.47
C THR A 199 1.27 -5.32 -12.84
N CYS A 200 2.34 -6.09 -12.59
CA CYS A 200 3.50 -5.66 -11.78
C CYS A 200 3.11 -5.11 -10.39
N LEU A 201 1.89 -5.40 -9.92
CA LEU A 201 1.43 -5.00 -8.58
C LEU A 201 1.96 -5.96 -7.51
N LEU A 202 2.24 -7.21 -7.93
CA LEU A 202 3.01 -8.20 -7.18
C LEU A 202 4.37 -8.35 -7.86
N LEU A 203 5.43 -8.10 -7.10
CA LEU A 203 6.83 -8.21 -7.53
C LEU A 203 7.40 -9.50 -6.95
N GLU A 204 8.11 -10.27 -7.76
CA GLU A 204 8.81 -11.49 -7.36
C GLU A 204 10.32 -11.27 -7.39
N GLU A 205 10.98 -11.46 -6.26
CA GLU A 205 12.43 -11.36 -6.11
C GLU A 205 12.91 -12.52 -5.23
N GLY A 206 13.79 -13.38 -5.76
CA GLY A 206 14.36 -14.50 -4.99
C GLY A 206 13.35 -15.53 -4.46
N GLY A 207 12.18 -15.68 -5.10
CA GLY A 207 11.09 -16.56 -4.63
C GLY A 207 10.25 -15.97 -3.49
N ILE A 208 10.44 -14.69 -3.18
CA ILE A 208 9.63 -13.90 -2.26
C ILE A 208 8.82 -12.91 -3.08
N TYR A 209 7.53 -12.80 -2.75
CA TYR A 209 6.63 -11.83 -3.36
C TYR A 209 6.38 -10.66 -2.42
N THR A 210 6.33 -9.46 -3.01
CA THR A 210 5.97 -8.21 -2.33
C THR A 210 4.97 -7.44 -3.18
N TYR A 211 4.25 -6.51 -2.54
CA TYR A 211 3.45 -5.54 -3.29
C TYR A 211 4.34 -4.38 -3.72
N ALA A 212 4.11 -3.87 -4.93
CA ALA A 212 4.83 -2.68 -5.41
C ALA A 212 4.73 -1.51 -4.42
N HIS A 213 3.57 -1.33 -3.78
CA HIS A 213 3.39 -0.34 -2.74
C HIS A 213 2.36 -0.80 -1.69
N ASN A 214 2.56 -0.45 -0.41
CA ASN A 214 1.65 -0.85 0.66
C ASN A 214 0.22 -0.30 0.48
N THR A 215 0.09 0.95 0.03
CA THR A 215 -1.25 1.55 -0.16
C THR A 215 -2.05 0.88 -1.27
N ILE A 216 -1.39 0.25 -2.26
CA ILE A 216 -2.06 -0.55 -3.29
C ILE A 216 -2.72 -1.77 -2.62
N ARG A 217 -1.97 -2.50 -1.79
CA ARG A 217 -2.51 -3.62 -0.99
C ARG A 217 -3.71 -3.15 -0.15
N GLU A 218 -3.57 -2.04 0.55
CA GLU A 218 -4.62 -1.53 1.45
C GLU A 218 -5.88 -1.07 0.70
N PHE A 219 -5.72 -0.43 -0.46
CA PHE A 219 -6.84 -0.02 -1.31
C PHE A 219 -7.61 -1.23 -1.86
N PHE A 220 -6.91 -2.21 -2.44
CA PHE A 220 -7.56 -3.41 -2.98
C PHE A 220 -8.20 -4.26 -1.86
N ALA A 221 -7.60 -4.30 -0.67
CA ALA A 221 -8.23 -4.91 0.51
C ALA A 221 -9.55 -4.21 0.90
N ALA A 222 -9.58 -2.86 0.87
CA ALA A 222 -10.80 -2.08 1.11
C ALA A 222 -11.89 -2.41 0.09
N GLY A 223 -11.54 -2.51 -1.20
CA GLY A 223 -12.47 -2.92 -2.25
C GLY A 223 -13.09 -4.30 -1.97
N PHE A 224 -12.27 -5.28 -1.57
CA PHE A 224 -12.77 -6.62 -1.22
C PHE A 224 -13.74 -6.61 -0.01
N ILE A 225 -13.44 -5.80 1.01
CA ILE A 225 -14.30 -5.67 2.19
C ILE A 225 -15.64 -5.04 1.81
N LYS A 226 -15.64 -3.95 1.02
CA LYS A 226 -16.86 -3.28 0.53
C LYS A 226 -17.80 -4.28 -0.16
N ASP A 227 -17.26 -5.13 -1.01
CA ASP A 227 -18.05 -6.08 -1.81
C ASP A 227 -18.45 -7.34 -1.03
N SER A 228 -17.95 -7.51 0.20
CA SER A 228 -18.28 -8.64 1.05
C SER A 228 -19.61 -8.44 1.79
N ALA A 229 -20.42 -9.49 1.83
CA ALA A 229 -21.61 -9.54 2.68
C ALA A 229 -21.27 -9.39 4.18
N GLN A 230 -20.02 -9.67 4.56
CA GLN A 230 -19.54 -9.56 5.94
C GLN A 230 -19.02 -8.16 6.30
N ALA A 231 -19.12 -7.16 5.41
CA ALA A 231 -18.65 -5.80 5.68
C ALA A 231 -19.16 -5.22 7.03
N PRO A 232 -20.45 -5.35 7.41
CA PRO A 232 -20.94 -4.84 8.70
C PRO A 232 -20.23 -5.47 9.91
N LYS A 233 -19.90 -6.77 9.81
CA LYS A 233 -19.17 -7.49 10.86
C LYS A 233 -17.72 -7.04 10.93
N PHE A 234 -17.08 -6.84 9.78
CA PHE A 234 -15.73 -6.27 9.69
C PHE A 234 -15.66 -4.90 10.39
N TYR A 235 -16.55 -3.98 10.03
CA TYR A 235 -16.63 -2.66 10.65
C TYR A 235 -16.79 -2.72 12.18
N GLY A 236 -17.67 -3.60 12.67
CA GLY A 236 -17.87 -3.79 14.10
C GLY A 236 -16.60 -4.29 14.81
N ASN A 237 -15.88 -5.24 14.21
CA ASN A 237 -14.64 -5.78 14.77
C ASN A 237 -13.49 -4.76 14.77
N CYS A 238 -13.51 -3.79 13.85
CA CYS A 238 -12.50 -2.76 13.77
C CYS A 238 -12.68 -1.64 14.81
N VAL A 239 -13.77 -1.58 15.58
CA VAL A 239 -14.03 -0.46 16.51
C VAL A 239 -12.88 -0.26 17.50
N GLU A 240 -12.39 -1.34 18.11
CA GLU A 240 -11.30 -1.28 19.08
C GLU A 240 -9.93 -1.37 18.39
N GLY A 241 -9.78 -2.30 17.43
CA GLY A 241 -8.54 -2.54 16.67
C GLY A 241 -8.41 -1.72 15.38
N TRP A 242 -8.92 -0.49 15.36
CA TRP A 242 -9.00 0.32 14.14
C TRP A 242 -7.63 0.72 13.58
N ILE A 243 -6.62 0.86 14.45
CA ILE A 243 -5.27 1.33 14.11
C ILE A 243 -4.64 0.44 13.04
N ASP A 244 -4.73 -0.87 13.22
CA ASP A 244 -4.18 -1.85 12.28
C ASP A 244 -4.83 -1.75 10.90
N TRP A 245 -6.05 -1.21 10.82
CA TRP A 245 -6.84 -1.04 9.61
C TRP A 245 -7.02 0.42 9.21
N ALA A 246 -6.29 1.37 9.80
CA ALA A 246 -6.58 2.81 9.66
C ALA A 246 -6.63 3.28 8.20
N GLN A 247 -5.65 2.88 7.39
CA GLN A 247 -5.62 3.25 5.96
C GLN A 247 -6.74 2.56 5.16
N VAL A 248 -7.04 1.29 5.46
CA VAL A 248 -8.15 0.55 4.84
C VAL A 248 -9.50 1.20 5.19
N LEU A 249 -9.69 1.59 6.45
CA LEU A 249 -10.88 2.29 6.93
C LEU A 249 -11.00 3.68 6.30
N SER A 250 -9.87 4.38 6.10
CA SER A 250 -9.84 5.64 5.33
C SER A 250 -10.38 5.44 3.91
N TYR A 251 -9.96 4.38 3.22
CA TYR A 251 -10.52 4.03 1.90
C TYR A 251 -11.99 3.64 1.96
N LEU A 252 -12.39 2.83 2.94
CA LEU A 252 -13.78 2.41 3.13
C LEU A 252 -14.72 3.58 3.45
N SER A 253 -14.23 4.64 4.11
CA SER A 253 -15.02 5.85 4.35
C SER A 253 -15.47 6.53 3.05
N LEU A 254 -14.69 6.38 1.98
CA LEU A 254 -14.98 6.92 0.65
C LEU A 254 -15.68 5.90 -0.25
N LEU A 255 -15.27 4.63 -0.18
CA LEU A 255 -15.78 3.54 -1.03
C LEU A 255 -17.15 2.99 -0.59
N ASP A 256 -17.46 3.08 0.71
CA ASP A 256 -18.63 2.48 1.34
C ASP A 256 -19.22 3.36 2.47
N PRO A 257 -19.52 4.65 2.18
CA PRO A 257 -19.76 5.67 3.19
C PRO A 257 -20.92 5.32 4.13
N LEU A 258 -22.03 4.75 3.61
CA LEU A 258 -23.22 4.46 4.39
C LEU A 258 -22.98 3.36 5.45
N ARG A 259 -22.37 2.23 5.04
CA ARG A 259 -22.08 1.14 5.98
C ARG A 259 -20.93 1.52 6.92
N PHE A 260 -19.91 2.22 6.42
CA PHE A 260 -18.85 2.77 7.24
C PHE A 260 -19.40 3.67 8.36
N GLN A 261 -20.27 4.62 8.01
CA GLN A 261 -20.84 5.55 8.98
C GLN A 261 -21.68 4.82 10.04
N LYS A 262 -22.54 3.89 9.60
CA LYS A 262 -23.47 3.16 10.47
C LYS A 262 -22.78 2.14 11.38
N HIS A 263 -21.81 1.38 10.85
CA HIS A 263 -21.26 0.21 11.53
C HIS A 263 -19.89 0.44 12.16
N PHE A 264 -19.12 1.42 11.69
CA PHE A 264 -17.82 1.78 12.28
C PHE A 264 -17.87 3.17 12.93
N HIS A 265 -18.10 4.23 12.15
CA HIS A 265 -17.87 5.61 12.59
C HIS A 265 -18.63 5.98 13.87
N LEU A 266 -19.95 5.76 13.90
CA LEU A 266 -20.77 6.09 15.07
C LEU A 266 -20.39 5.25 16.29
N ARG A 267 -20.10 3.96 16.09
CA ARG A 267 -19.73 3.04 17.18
C ARG A 267 -18.35 3.35 17.73
N HIS A 268 -17.40 3.68 16.86
CA HIS A 268 -16.06 4.08 17.26
C HIS A 268 -16.06 5.37 18.06
N LEU A 269 -16.84 6.38 17.66
CA LEU A 269 -17.02 7.59 18.46
C LEU A 269 -17.62 7.26 19.83
N GLN A 270 -18.69 6.44 19.88
CA GLN A 270 -19.29 6.03 21.16
C GLN A 270 -18.29 5.32 22.08
N TRP A 271 -17.51 4.39 21.55
CA TRP A 271 -16.46 3.67 22.28
C TRP A 271 -15.35 4.61 22.78
N LEU A 272 -14.91 5.55 21.94
CA LEU A 272 -13.86 6.51 22.32
C LEU A 272 -14.32 7.43 23.46
N PHE A 273 -15.60 7.81 23.47
CA PHE A 273 -16.18 8.72 24.45
C PHE A 273 -16.83 8.03 25.66
N SER A 274 -16.93 6.69 25.70
CA SER A 274 -17.46 5.96 26.86
C SER A 274 -16.46 5.79 28.00
N GLY A 275 -15.18 6.10 27.78
CA GLY A 275 -14.11 5.98 28.78
C GLY A 275 -13.45 4.59 28.84
N ASP A 276 -13.87 3.65 28.00
CA ASP A 276 -13.36 2.27 27.97
C ASP A 276 -12.09 2.07 27.10
N ALA A 277 -11.60 3.14 26.46
CA ALA A 277 -10.53 3.09 25.45
C ALA A 277 -9.10 2.89 25.99
N ASP A 278 -8.94 2.54 27.27
CA ASP A 278 -7.64 2.55 27.97
C ASP A 278 -6.67 1.42 27.55
N THR A 279 -7.10 0.43 26.76
CA THR A 279 -6.38 -0.86 26.67
C THR A 279 -5.46 -1.10 25.46
N ASP A 280 -5.58 -0.37 24.34
CA ASP A 280 -4.76 -0.67 23.13
C ASP A 280 -4.10 0.55 22.45
N LEU A 281 -4.21 1.73 23.06
CA LEU A 281 -3.72 2.98 22.47
C LEU A 281 -2.22 3.25 22.72
N SER A 282 -1.48 2.33 23.36
CA SER A 282 -0.07 2.51 23.74
C SER A 282 0.92 2.32 22.58
N ARG A 283 0.48 1.79 21.43
CA ARG A 283 1.35 1.44 20.29
C ARG A 283 1.72 2.62 19.38
N LEU A 284 1.05 3.76 19.50
CA LEU A 284 1.30 4.96 18.69
C LEU A 284 1.40 6.20 19.57
N SER A 285 2.26 7.14 19.17
CA SER A 285 2.30 8.45 19.82
C SER A 285 0.90 9.09 19.76
N PHE A 286 0.55 9.89 20.77
CA PHE A 286 -0.74 10.57 20.79
C PHE A 286 -0.98 11.40 19.52
N ASN A 287 0.08 12.05 18.99
CA ASN A 287 0.02 12.81 17.76
C ASN A 287 -0.32 11.94 16.54
N ASP A 288 0.22 10.72 16.44
CA ASP A 288 -0.07 9.81 15.32
C ASP A 288 -1.50 9.27 15.42
N ARG A 289 -1.96 8.94 16.63
CA ARG A 289 -3.36 8.56 16.90
C ARG A 289 -4.30 9.68 16.49
N MET A 290 -3.98 10.91 16.88
CA MET A 290 -4.80 12.08 16.62
C MET A 290 -4.80 12.46 15.13
N THR A 291 -3.67 12.31 14.44
CA THR A 291 -3.57 12.54 12.99
C THR A 291 -4.40 11.52 12.22
N ASN A 292 -4.29 10.24 12.57
CA ASN A 292 -5.09 9.17 11.97
C ASN A 292 -6.59 9.35 12.29
N PHE A 293 -6.94 9.76 13.51
CA PHE A 293 -8.31 10.08 13.89
C PHE A 293 -8.86 11.27 13.08
N HIS A 294 -8.11 12.38 12.98
CA HIS A 294 -8.54 13.55 12.20
C HIS A 294 -8.76 13.19 10.73
N ARG A 295 -7.89 12.34 10.17
CA ARG A 295 -8.03 11.84 8.80
C ARG A 295 -9.27 10.95 8.66
N LEU A 296 -9.45 9.98 9.54
CA LEU A 296 -10.50 8.97 9.45
C LEU A 296 -11.90 9.52 9.69
N HIS A 297 -12.01 10.49 10.60
CA HIS A 297 -13.29 11.07 11.01
C HIS A 297 -13.60 12.40 10.30
N HIS A 298 -12.67 12.91 9.47
CA HIS A 298 -12.70 14.29 8.96
C HIS A 298 -13.05 15.31 10.07
N LEU A 299 -12.54 15.06 11.28
CA LEU A 299 -12.91 15.77 12.50
C LEU A 299 -11.63 16.18 13.22
N LYS A 300 -11.36 17.48 13.27
CA LYS A 300 -10.28 18.00 14.12
C LYS A 300 -10.79 18.09 15.55
N ILE A 301 -10.28 17.25 16.43
CA ILE A 301 -10.56 17.33 17.87
C ILE A 301 -9.35 17.87 18.62
N LEU A 302 -9.62 18.74 19.59
CA LEU A 302 -8.70 19.16 20.64
C LEU A 302 -9.06 18.33 21.87
N TYR A 303 -8.17 17.42 22.26
CA TYR A 303 -8.38 16.49 23.37
C TYR A 303 -7.41 16.82 24.51
N ASP A 304 -7.95 16.93 25.72
CA ASP A 304 -7.18 17.05 26.96
C ASP A 304 -6.84 15.64 27.45
N GLU A 305 -5.57 15.24 27.33
CA GLU A 305 -5.09 13.93 27.78
C GLU A 305 -5.23 13.73 29.29
N HIS A 306 -5.03 14.78 30.09
CA HIS A 306 -5.08 14.69 31.54
C HIS A 306 -6.51 14.57 32.06
N LYS A 307 -7.45 15.26 31.41
CA LYS A 307 -8.88 15.20 31.77
C LYS A 307 -9.66 14.14 31.00
N LYS A 308 -8.98 13.43 30.09
CA LYS A 308 -9.57 12.46 29.17
C LYS A 308 -10.82 12.99 28.45
N SER A 309 -10.80 14.26 28.01
CA SER A 309 -12.00 14.94 27.50
C SER A 309 -11.74 15.73 26.22
N VAL A 310 -12.70 15.77 25.29
CA VAL A 310 -12.63 16.68 24.14
C VAL A 310 -12.99 18.09 24.59
N LEU A 311 -12.03 18.99 24.43
CA LEU A 311 -12.17 20.41 24.72
C LEU A 311 -12.85 21.15 23.57
N ARG A 312 -12.60 20.74 22.32
CA ARG A 312 -13.16 21.38 21.12
C ARG A 312 -13.14 20.43 19.94
N TYR A 313 -14.10 20.52 19.03
CA TYR A 313 -14.05 19.82 17.76
C TYR A 313 -14.48 20.72 16.59
N ARG A 314 -14.00 20.39 15.39
CA ARG A 314 -14.37 21.02 14.12
C ARG A 314 -14.42 19.96 13.04
N ALA A 315 -15.57 19.79 12.39
CA ALA A 315 -15.67 18.98 11.19
C ALA A 315 -15.01 19.72 10.01
N PHE A 316 -14.29 18.98 9.17
CA PHE A 316 -13.91 19.46 7.85
C PHE A 316 -15.11 19.22 6.94
N CYS A 317 -15.70 20.31 6.44
CA CYS A 317 -16.61 20.26 5.30
C CYS A 317 -15.80 20.14 4.02
#